data_AF-A0A8S9B627-F1
#
_entry.id   AF-A0A8S9B627-F1
#
_cell.length_a   1.000
_cell.length_b   1.000
_cell.length_c   1.000
_cell.angle_alpha   90.00
_cell.angle_beta   90.00
_cell.angle_gamma   90.00
#
_symmetry.space_group_name_H-M   'P 1'
#
loop_
_entity.id
_entity.type
_entity.pdbx_description
1 polymer ?
#
loop_
_entity_poly.entity_id
_entity_poly.type
_entity_poly.pdbx_seq_one_letter_code
_entity_poly.pdbx_strand_id
1 'polypeptide(L)'
;MFIKYPIYDISYLVAVIFTLGSVVWVINAFFVWLPLELPSSEFPGEIADAGGITAFIGATIFEIGSVFLMIEAVNEERADCFGWAIEEVLEQGQKLIRVSPDGCHHHHLNRRNLVGKGRAVIGRKERKNEPTSKDARTWTWWPSWYELRTHYFKEVGFLACLSQMIGATVFWISGFTALPPIYSRLTSTASQNGAYWLPQVIGGTGFIISGTLFMLETQQKWYLPAWKVLGWHIGAWNLVGGIGFTLCGVLGFAAANSGCVYQGSLATFWGSWCFLIGSVIQWYESLDKHPVDVEEDGGRVSDTKPVA
;
A
#
# COMPACT_ATOMS: atom_id res chain seq x y z
N MET A 1 6.82 24.38 14.24
CA MET A 1 6.74 23.07 13.57
C MET A 1 7.28 23.24 12.17
N PHE A 2 8.58 22.97 11.97
CA PHE A 2 9.17 22.96 10.63
C PHE A 2 8.92 21.57 10.04
N ILE A 3 8.23 21.53 8.90
CA ILE A 3 7.92 20.31 8.14
C ILE A 3 9.25 19.79 7.58
N LYS A 4 9.93 18.90 8.31
CA LYS A 4 10.88 17.98 7.68
C LYS A 4 10.05 16.88 7.06
N TYR A 5 9.91 16.89 5.74
CA TYR A 5 9.32 15.77 5.01
C TYR A 5 10.14 14.51 5.32
N PRO A 6 9.52 13.43 5.84
CA PRO A 6 10.24 12.23 6.21
C PRO A 6 10.48 11.38 4.94
N ILE A 7 11.22 11.92 3.97
CA ILE A 7 11.55 11.21 2.71
C ILE A 7 12.40 9.94 2.95
N TYR A 8 12.94 9.80 4.15
CA TYR A 8 13.72 8.66 4.62
C TYR A 8 12.87 7.61 5.36
N ASP A 9 11.56 7.85 5.45
CA ASP A 9 10.59 7.00 6.12
C ASP A 9 9.82 6.18 5.07
N ILE A 10 9.94 4.86 5.15
CA ILE A 10 9.35 3.98 4.16
C ILE A 10 7.81 4.02 4.17
N SER A 11 7.18 4.14 5.33
CA SER A 11 5.71 4.24 5.46
C SER A 11 5.18 5.50 4.78
N TYR A 12 5.90 6.61 4.95
CA TYR A 12 5.56 7.87 4.29
C TYR A 12 5.71 7.76 2.77
N LEU A 13 6.80 7.16 2.28
CA LEU A 13 7.01 6.97 0.85
C LEU A 13 5.93 6.08 0.23
N VAL A 14 5.59 4.96 0.88
CA VAL A 14 4.50 4.08 0.48
C VAL A 14 3.20 4.87 0.33
N ALA A 15 2.82 5.64 1.35
CA ALA A 15 1.60 6.41 1.35
C ALA A 15 1.56 7.49 0.24
N VAL A 16 2.67 8.20 0.02
CA VAL A 16 2.80 9.21 -1.05
C VAL A 16 2.71 8.56 -2.43
N ILE A 17 3.41 7.45 -2.66
CA ILE A 17 3.42 6.75 -3.95
C ILE A 17 2.00 6.26 -4.30
N PHE A 18 1.31 5.60 -3.36
CA PHE A 18 -0.08 5.18 -3.58
C PHE A 18 -1.01 6.37 -3.78
N THR A 19 -0.81 7.50 -3.08
CA THR A 19 -1.60 8.71 -3.31
C THR A 19 -1.41 9.26 -4.73
N LEU A 20 -0.16 9.40 -5.19
CA LEU A 20 0.14 9.86 -6.54
C LEU A 20 -0.45 8.91 -7.60
N GLY A 21 -0.33 7.60 -7.38
CA GLY A 21 -0.95 6.60 -8.24
C GLY A 21 -2.47 6.75 -8.30
N SER A 22 -3.13 6.93 -7.15
CA SER A 22 -4.58 7.08 -7.08
C SER A 22 -5.05 8.35 -7.80
N VAL A 23 -4.30 9.45 -7.73
CA VAL A 23 -4.58 10.67 -8.49
C VAL A 23 -4.51 10.40 -10.00
N VAL A 24 -3.49 9.66 -10.47
CA VAL A 24 -3.39 9.28 -11.89
C VAL A 24 -4.57 8.39 -12.31
N TRP A 25 -5.02 7.47 -11.46
CA TRP A 25 -6.20 6.64 -11.72
C TRP A 25 -7.50 7.43 -11.76
N VAL A 26 -7.66 8.45 -10.90
CA VAL A 26 -8.81 9.36 -10.99
C VAL A 26 -8.80 10.12 -12.32
N ILE A 27 -7.66 10.64 -12.74
CA ILE A 27 -7.51 11.30 -14.05
C ILE A 27 -7.82 10.33 -15.20
N ASN A 28 -7.27 9.12 -15.14
CA ASN A 28 -7.55 8.06 -16.10
C ASN A 28 -9.06 7.77 -16.20
N ALA A 29 -9.73 7.66 -15.06
CA ALA A 29 -11.16 7.38 -15.02
C ALA A 29 -12.00 8.47 -15.69
N PHE A 30 -11.60 9.74 -15.56
CA PHE A 30 -12.24 10.82 -16.33
C PHE A 30 -12.07 10.61 -17.84
N PHE A 31 -10.87 10.30 -18.33
CA PHE A 31 -10.63 10.06 -19.76
C PHE A 31 -11.45 8.89 -20.33
N VAL A 32 -11.74 7.85 -19.55
CA VAL A 32 -12.44 6.65 -20.05
C VAL A 32 -13.94 6.61 -19.75
N TRP A 33 -14.42 7.39 -18.78
CA TRP A 33 -15.83 7.41 -18.38
C TRP A 33 -16.56 8.71 -18.77
N LEU A 34 -15.93 9.88 -18.62
CA LEU A 34 -16.61 11.16 -18.87
C LEU A 34 -17.09 11.31 -20.33
N PRO A 35 -16.34 10.89 -21.36
CA PRO A 35 -16.85 10.87 -22.74
C PRO A 35 -18.09 9.99 -22.93
N LEU A 36 -18.27 8.95 -22.10
CA LEU A 36 -19.43 8.07 -22.18
C LEU A 36 -20.68 8.69 -21.52
N GLU A 37 -20.48 9.45 -20.44
CA GLU A 37 -21.55 10.16 -19.73
C GLU A 37 -21.94 11.47 -20.43
N LEU A 38 -20.95 12.22 -20.90
CA LEU A 38 -21.10 13.49 -21.59
C LEU A 38 -20.32 13.47 -22.91
N PRO A 39 -20.89 12.92 -24.00
CA PRO A 39 -20.20 12.79 -25.29
C PRO A 39 -19.72 14.12 -25.89
N SER A 40 -20.32 15.24 -25.51
CA SER A 40 -19.86 16.57 -25.95
C SER A 40 -18.55 17.02 -25.30
N SER A 41 -18.05 16.29 -24.30
CA SER A 41 -16.73 16.54 -23.69
C SER A 41 -15.58 15.87 -24.43
N GLU A 42 -15.87 14.89 -25.31
CA GLU A 42 -14.85 14.05 -25.94
C GLU A 42 -13.92 14.86 -26.85
N PHE A 43 -12.62 14.68 -26.68
CA PHE A 43 -11.60 15.19 -27.59
C PHE A 43 -10.80 14.07 -28.29
N PRO A 44 -10.18 14.35 -29.46
CA PRO A 44 -9.46 13.33 -30.21
C PRO A 44 -8.37 12.63 -29.38
N GLY A 45 -8.45 11.30 -29.29
CA GLY A 45 -7.48 10.48 -28.56
C GLY A 45 -7.73 10.38 -27.05
N GLU A 46 -8.82 10.95 -26.51
CA GLU A 46 -9.09 10.93 -25.07
C GLU A 46 -9.16 9.52 -24.49
N ILE A 47 -10.05 8.66 -25.01
CA ILE A 47 -10.23 7.30 -24.48
C ILE A 47 -9.02 6.42 -24.83
N ALA A 48 -8.61 6.41 -26.10
CA ALA A 48 -7.59 5.48 -26.59
C ALA A 48 -6.18 5.86 -26.12
N ASP A 49 -5.77 7.11 -26.33
CA ASP A 49 -4.41 7.55 -26.04
C ASP A 49 -4.27 7.99 -24.58
N ALA A 50 -5.07 8.96 -24.13
CA ALA A 50 -4.95 9.47 -22.76
C ALA A 50 -5.35 8.38 -21.75
N GLY A 51 -6.43 7.64 -22.00
CA GLY A 51 -6.83 6.46 -21.20
C GLY A 51 -5.74 5.39 -21.16
N GLY A 52 -5.21 4.95 -22.32
CA GLY A 52 -4.17 3.92 -22.35
C GLY A 52 -2.86 4.33 -21.66
N ILE A 53 -2.39 5.56 -21.91
CA ILE A 53 -1.14 6.08 -21.34
C ILE A 53 -1.26 6.27 -19.82
N THR A 54 -2.35 6.87 -19.34
CA THR A 54 -2.53 7.10 -17.90
C THR A 54 -2.76 5.79 -17.14
N ALA A 55 -3.40 4.79 -17.74
CA ALA A 55 -3.52 3.46 -17.15
C ALA A 55 -2.13 2.80 -16.95
N PHE A 56 -1.24 2.90 -17.94
CA PHE A 56 0.14 2.42 -17.82
C PHE A 56 0.92 3.13 -16.71
N ILE A 57 0.83 4.47 -16.66
CA ILE A 57 1.52 5.28 -15.64
C ILE A 57 0.97 4.92 -14.25
N GLY A 58 -0.35 4.89 -14.07
CA GLY A 58 -1.00 4.55 -12.81
C GLY A 58 -0.61 3.15 -12.32
N ALA A 59 -0.66 2.15 -13.21
CA ALA A 59 -0.24 0.79 -12.88
C ALA A 59 1.24 0.71 -12.48
N THR A 60 2.12 1.46 -13.16
CA THR A 60 3.56 1.48 -12.85
C THR A 60 3.84 2.12 -11.48
N ILE A 61 3.13 3.20 -11.14
CA ILE A 61 3.26 3.83 -9.82
C ILE A 61 2.80 2.86 -8.71
N PHE A 62 1.68 2.16 -8.92
CA PHE A 62 1.19 1.15 -7.97
C PHE A 62 2.13 -0.05 -7.82
N GLU A 63 2.77 -0.49 -8.89
CA GLU A 63 3.79 -1.54 -8.84
C GLU A 63 4.98 -1.11 -7.97
N ILE A 64 5.51 0.10 -8.21
CA ILE A 64 6.59 0.67 -7.38
C ILE A 64 6.14 0.78 -5.93
N GLY A 65 4.93 1.30 -5.68
CA GLY A 65 4.37 1.39 -4.32
C GLY A 65 4.27 0.03 -3.64
N SER A 66 3.92 -1.01 -4.38
CA SER A 66 3.81 -2.38 -3.85
C SER A 66 5.18 -2.99 -3.53
N VAL A 67 6.23 -2.63 -4.27
CA VAL A 67 7.63 -2.96 -3.91
C VAL A 67 8.02 -2.34 -2.58
N PHE A 68 7.76 -1.06 -2.40
CA PHE A 68 8.07 -0.38 -1.14
C PHE A 68 7.26 -0.94 0.03
N LEU A 69 5.98 -1.24 -0.21
CA LEU A 69 5.10 -1.87 0.77
C LEU A 69 5.63 -3.24 1.23
N MET A 70 6.17 -4.05 0.31
CA MET A 70 6.81 -5.32 0.67
C MET A 70 8.10 -5.13 1.47
N ILE A 71 8.92 -4.14 1.12
CA ILE A 71 10.14 -3.83 1.86
C ILE A 71 9.80 -3.37 3.28
N GLU A 72 8.75 -2.56 3.44
CA GLU A 72 8.21 -2.15 4.75
C GLU A 72 7.74 -3.36 5.57
N ALA A 73 6.96 -4.25 4.97
CA ALA A 73 6.43 -5.44 5.65
C ALA A 73 7.54 -6.38 6.19
N VAL A 74 8.68 -6.46 5.49
CA VAL A 74 9.83 -7.26 5.95
C VAL A 74 10.58 -6.58 7.11
N ASN A 75 10.41 -5.26 7.29
CA ASN A 75 11.14 -4.43 8.24
C ASN A 75 10.21 -3.67 9.20
N GLU A 76 9.04 -4.22 9.55
CA GLU A 76 7.96 -3.53 10.28
C GLU A 76 8.43 -2.88 11.61
N GLU A 77 9.37 -3.50 12.33
CA GLU A 77 9.94 -2.93 13.58
C GLU A 77 11.05 -1.87 13.35
N ARG A 78 11.35 -1.52 12.09
CA ARG A 78 12.52 -0.71 11.70
C ARG A 78 12.27 0.27 10.55
N ALA A 79 11.03 0.67 10.33
CA ALA A 79 10.67 1.62 9.28
C ALA A 79 11.52 2.90 9.29
N ASP A 80 11.93 3.39 10.47
CA ASP A 80 12.77 4.59 10.66
C ASP A 80 14.24 4.40 10.24
N CYS A 81 14.70 3.15 10.08
CA CYS A 81 16.06 2.83 9.66
C CYS A 81 16.24 2.81 8.13
N PHE A 82 15.17 2.98 7.36
CA PHE A 82 15.20 2.90 5.90
C PHE A 82 16.15 3.92 5.27
N GLY A 83 16.15 5.17 5.75
CA GLY A 83 17.03 6.21 5.22
C GLY A 83 18.51 5.89 5.36
N TRP A 84 18.91 5.35 6.51
CA TRP A 84 20.29 4.91 6.75
C TRP A 84 20.66 3.72 5.85
N ALA A 85 19.74 2.80 5.60
CA ALA A 85 19.96 1.67 4.70
C ALA A 85 20.13 2.11 3.23
N ILE A 86 19.37 3.13 2.78
CA ILE A 86 19.59 3.74 1.47
C ILE A 86 20.95 4.42 1.39
N GLU A 87 21.29 5.23 2.39
CA GLU A 87 22.58 5.92 2.46
C GLU A 87 23.73 4.92 2.42
N GLU A 88 23.64 3.79 3.14
CA GLU A 88 24.66 2.73 3.09
C GLU A 88 24.82 2.14 1.68
N VAL A 89 23.73 1.86 0.95
CA VAL A 89 23.81 1.32 -0.42
C VAL A 89 24.38 2.35 -1.40
N LEU A 90 24.01 3.64 -1.25
CA LEU A 90 24.53 4.72 -2.10
C LEU A 90 26.01 5.04 -1.79
N GLU A 91 26.40 4.97 -0.51
CA GLU A 91 27.75 5.22 -0.02
C GLU A 91 28.68 4.00 -0.14
N GLN A 92 28.18 2.78 -0.45
CA GLN A 92 29.04 1.64 -0.78
C GLN A 92 30.00 1.89 -1.98
N GLY A 93 29.80 2.98 -2.73
CA GLY A 93 30.75 3.50 -3.73
C GLY A 93 31.85 4.43 -3.18
N GLN A 94 31.75 4.91 -1.95
CA GLN A 94 32.71 5.82 -1.29
C GLN A 94 33.00 5.33 0.14
N LYS A 95 34.21 4.78 0.37
CA LYS A 95 34.67 4.32 1.68
C LYS A 95 34.72 5.46 2.71
N LEU A 96 33.59 5.77 3.34
CA LEU A 96 33.50 6.62 4.52
C LEU A 96 33.24 5.74 5.73
N ILE A 97 34.22 5.70 6.64
CA ILE A 97 34.06 5.06 7.94
C ILE A 97 33.13 5.95 8.75
N ARG A 98 31.93 5.48 9.07
CA ARG A 98 31.04 6.12 10.04
C ARG A 98 30.78 5.22 11.23
N VAL A 99 30.78 5.85 12.40
CA VAL A 99 30.48 5.23 13.69
C VAL A 99 28.98 4.93 13.72
N SER A 100 28.62 3.64 13.67
CA SER A 100 27.29 3.19 14.08
C SER A 100 27.13 3.55 15.56
N PRO A 101 26.08 4.29 15.97
CA PRO A 101 25.77 4.38 17.38
C PRO A 101 25.40 2.96 17.84
N ASP A 102 26.23 2.38 18.70
CA ASP A 102 25.84 1.19 19.44
C ASP A 102 24.56 1.51 20.23
N GLY A 103 23.45 0.87 19.85
CA GLY A 103 22.17 1.04 20.52
C GLY A 103 21.26 2.05 19.84
N CYS A 104 20.52 1.58 18.82
CA CYS A 104 19.26 2.22 18.46
C CYS A 104 18.30 2.06 19.65
N HIS A 105 18.18 3.08 20.49
CA HIS A 105 17.22 3.12 21.59
C HIS A 105 15.83 3.37 21.02
N HIS A 106 15.11 2.29 20.72
CA HIS A 106 13.75 2.31 20.16
C HIS A 106 12.75 2.81 21.22
N HIS A 107 12.37 4.08 21.16
CA HIS A 107 11.38 4.68 22.06
C HIS A 107 9.96 4.52 21.50
N HIS A 108 9.46 3.29 21.39
CA HIS A 108 8.05 3.04 21.03
C HIS A 108 7.15 3.12 22.27
N LEU A 109 6.66 4.32 22.58
CA LEU A 109 5.57 4.50 23.56
C LEU A 109 4.21 4.72 22.91
N ASN A 110 4.11 4.77 21.58
CA ASN A 110 2.81 4.85 20.91
C ASN A 110 2.33 3.48 20.42
N ARG A 111 1.59 2.77 21.28
CA ARG A 111 1.03 1.42 21.04
C ARG A 111 -0.23 1.40 20.16
N ARG A 112 -0.44 2.38 19.29
CA ARG A 112 -1.72 2.54 18.58
C ARG A 112 -1.67 2.68 17.07
N ASN A 113 -0.50 2.88 16.47
CA ASN A 113 -0.43 3.05 15.03
C ASN A 113 0.33 1.89 14.38
N LEU A 114 -0.32 1.37 13.34
CA LEU A 114 0.08 0.42 12.29
C LEU A 114 -0.16 -1.09 12.41
N VAL A 115 -0.04 -1.80 13.53
CA VAL A 115 -0.48 -3.21 13.55
C VAL A 115 -1.11 -3.57 14.90
N GLY A 116 -2.40 -3.90 14.85
CA GLY A 116 -3.15 -4.36 16.01
C GLY A 116 -2.59 -5.69 16.51
N LYS A 117 -1.90 -5.68 17.66
CA LYS A 117 -1.50 -6.93 18.32
C LYS A 117 -2.73 -7.81 18.58
N GLY A 118 -2.72 -9.01 17.99
CA GLY A 118 -3.52 -10.13 18.44
C GLY A 118 -3.30 -10.42 19.92
N ARG A 119 -4.40 -10.71 20.62
CA ARG A 119 -4.51 -10.86 22.07
C ARG A 119 -3.62 -12.01 22.57
N ALA A 120 -2.48 -11.69 23.21
CA ALA A 120 -1.77 -12.66 24.03
C ALA A 120 -2.63 -13.01 25.25
N VAL A 121 -3.01 -14.29 25.35
CA VAL A 121 -3.70 -14.88 26.51
C VAL A 121 -2.87 -14.59 27.76
N ILE A 122 -3.49 -14.00 28.78
CA ILE A 122 -2.90 -13.76 30.09
C ILE A 122 -2.62 -15.13 30.74
N GLY A 123 -1.41 -15.62 30.54
CA GLY A 123 -0.82 -16.74 31.26
C GLY A 123 0.44 -16.23 31.95
N ARG A 124 0.33 -15.90 33.24
CA ARG A 124 1.41 -15.45 34.10
C ARG A 124 2.53 -16.50 34.12
N LYS A 125 3.63 -16.24 33.42
CA LYS A 125 4.96 -16.80 33.73
C LYS A 125 5.99 -15.68 33.60
N GLU A 126 6.47 -15.23 34.75
CA GLU A 126 7.68 -14.43 34.86
C GLU A 126 8.85 -15.19 34.22
N ARG A 127 9.34 -14.71 33.08
CA ARG A 127 10.68 -15.00 32.59
C ARG A 127 11.47 -13.71 32.67
N LYS A 128 12.35 -13.63 33.68
CA LYS A 128 13.50 -12.73 33.66
C LYS A 128 14.38 -13.13 32.48
N ASN A 129 14.29 -12.40 31.38
CA ASN A 129 15.33 -12.31 30.38
C ASN A 129 15.40 -10.85 29.99
N GLU A 130 16.38 -10.14 30.54
CA GLU A 130 16.84 -8.88 29.98
C GLU A 130 17.26 -9.13 28.52
N PRO A 131 16.82 -8.32 27.55
CA PRO A 131 17.28 -8.46 26.19
C PRO A 131 18.74 -8.01 26.14
N THR A 132 19.64 -8.97 25.95
CA THR A 132 21.03 -8.64 25.60
C THR A 132 21.04 -7.98 24.23
N SER A 133 21.85 -6.93 24.07
CA SER A 133 22.00 -6.07 22.88
C SER A 133 22.42 -6.77 21.57
N LYS A 134 22.35 -8.10 21.51
CA LYS A 134 22.76 -8.92 20.35
C LYS A 134 21.62 -9.26 19.39
N ASP A 135 20.36 -8.95 19.74
CA ASP A 135 19.19 -9.25 18.90
C ASP A 135 18.68 -8.06 18.07
N ALA A 136 19.41 -6.93 18.04
CA ALA A 136 19.15 -5.85 17.11
C ALA A 136 19.56 -6.31 15.70
N ARG A 137 18.69 -7.07 15.01
CA ARG A 137 18.99 -7.50 13.63
C ARG A 137 19.21 -6.24 12.77
N THR A 138 20.03 -6.36 11.73
CA THR A 138 20.29 -5.32 10.74
C THR A 138 19.13 -5.20 9.75
N TRP A 139 19.05 -4.10 8.99
CA TRP A 139 18.06 -3.91 7.92
C TRP A 139 18.08 -5.09 6.93
N THR A 140 16.91 -5.62 6.58
CA THR A 140 16.79 -6.81 5.75
C THR A 140 16.21 -6.46 4.38
N TRP A 141 17.04 -6.53 3.35
CA TRP A 141 16.59 -6.36 1.95
C TRP A 141 15.90 -7.60 1.39
N TRP A 142 16.39 -8.80 1.76
CA TRP A 142 15.89 -10.08 1.27
C TRP A 142 15.76 -11.07 2.42
N PRO A 143 14.53 -11.42 2.86
CA PRO A 143 14.34 -12.37 3.94
C PRO A 143 14.74 -13.78 3.50
N SER A 144 15.27 -14.58 4.42
CA SER A 144 15.60 -15.97 4.12
C SER A 144 14.33 -16.82 3.94
N TRP A 145 14.42 -17.92 3.17
CA TRP A 145 13.30 -18.85 3.02
C TRP A 145 12.82 -19.44 4.35
N TYR A 146 13.76 -19.62 5.29
CA TYR A 146 13.42 -20.05 6.65
C TYR A 146 12.52 -19.03 7.33
N GLU A 147 12.90 -17.75 7.34
CA GLU A 147 12.13 -16.67 7.97
C GLU A 147 10.77 -16.45 7.29
N LEU A 148 10.72 -16.52 5.96
CA LEU A 148 9.47 -16.45 5.20
C LEU A 148 8.47 -17.52 5.67
N ARG A 149 8.94 -18.77 5.80
CA ARG A 149 8.10 -19.90 6.18
C ARG A 149 7.72 -19.91 7.67
N THR A 150 8.62 -19.50 8.55
CA THR A 150 8.40 -19.63 10.00
C THR A 150 7.71 -18.42 10.62
N HIS A 151 7.91 -17.22 10.06
CA HIS A 151 7.41 -15.94 10.58
C HIS A 151 6.43 -15.29 9.60
N TYR A 152 6.92 -14.75 8.48
CA TYR A 152 6.15 -13.83 7.64
C TYR A 152 4.85 -14.41 7.05
N PHE A 153 4.84 -15.68 6.59
CA PHE A 153 3.59 -16.29 6.08
C PHE A 153 2.50 -16.54 7.13
N LYS A 154 2.79 -16.30 8.41
CA LYS A 154 1.78 -16.38 9.50
C LYS A 154 1.24 -15.01 9.89
N GLU A 155 1.84 -13.93 9.39
CA GLU A 155 1.46 -12.56 9.69
C GLU A 155 0.47 -12.06 8.64
N VAL A 156 -0.65 -11.52 9.10
CA VAL A 156 -1.76 -11.10 8.23
C VAL A 156 -1.34 -9.89 7.38
N GLY A 157 -0.65 -8.91 7.97
CA GLY A 157 -0.11 -7.75 7.26
C GLY A 157 0.86 -8.14 6.15
N PHE A 158 1.79 -9.07 6.41
CA PHE A 158 2.69 -9.56 5.36
C PHE A 158 1.93 -10.23 4.22
N LEU A 159 0.92 -11.06 4.51
CA LEU A 159 0.08 -11.67 3.47
C LEU A 159 -0.74 -10.63 2.70
N ALA A 160 -1.17 -9.56 3.36
CA ALA A 160 -1.86 -8.43 2.72
C ALA A 160 -0.94 -7.70 1.73
N CYS A 161 0.29 -7.38 2.15
CA CYS A 161 1.32 -6.78 1.30
C CYS A 161 1.70 -7.68 0.13
N LEU A 162 1.84 -9.00 0.37
CA LEU A 162 2.18 -9.97 -0.67
C LEU A 162 1.06 -10.08 -1.71
N SER A 163 -0.20 -10.12 -1.26
CA SER A 163 -1.36 -10.11 -2.15
C SER A 163 -1.43 -8.83 -2.99
N GLN A 164 -1.13 -7.67 -2.38
CA GLN A 164 -1.06 -6.39 -3.07
C GLN A 164 0.02 -6.41 -4.16
N MET A 165 1.22 -6.89 -3.84
CA MET A 165 2.32 -7.01 -4.79
C MET A 165 1.96 -7.91 -5.97
N ILE A 166 1.52 -9.14 -5.70
CA ILE A 166 1.13 -10.06 -6.78
C ILE A 166 0.00 -9.46 -7.63
N GLY A 167 -0.98 -8.82 -6.98
CA GLY A 167 -2.06 -8.11 -7.65
C GLY A 167 -1.54 -7.01 -8.57
N ALA A 168 -0.66 -6.15 -8.07
CA ALA A 168 -0.08 -5.03 -8.82
C ALA A 168 0.74 -5.51 -10.00
N THR A 169 1.59 -6.53 -9.81
CA THR A 169 2.46 -7.05 -10.87
C THR A 169 1.64 -7.65 -12.02
N VAL A 170 0.56 -8.39 -11.70
CA VAL A 170 -0.32 -8.95 -12.72
C VAL A 170 -1.18 -7.86 -13.37
N PHE A 171 -1.72 -6.92 -12.59
CA PHE A 171 -2.47 -5.78 -13.12
C PHE A 171 -1.61 -4.92 -14.06
N TRP A 172 -0.32 -4.77 -13.76
CA TRP A 172 0.63 -4.00 -14.55
C TRP A 172 0.73 -4.49 -16.00
N ILE A 173 0.57 -5.79 -16.24
CA ILE A 173 0.50 -6.36 -17.60
C ILE A 173 -0.61 -5.68 -18.41
N SER A 174 -1.79 -5.50 -17.80
CA SER A 174 -2.90 -4.81 -18.44
C SER A 174 -2.64 -3.33 -18.65
N GLY A 175 -2.02 -2.65 -17.69
CA GLY A 175 -1.59 -1.26 -17.86
C GLY A 175 -0.62 -1.11 -19.02
N PHE A 176 0.36 -2.03 -19.13
CA PHE A 176 1.32 -2.05 -20.23
C PHE A 176 0.65 -2.33 -21.59
N THR A 177 -0.26 -3.29 -21.66
CA THR A 177 -0.98 -3.60 -22.91
C THR A 177 -2.04 -2.57 -23.27
N ALA A 178 -2.42 -1.67 -22.36
CA ALA A 178 -3.30 -0.53 -22.62
C ALA A 178 -2.66 0.52 -23.55
N LEU A 179 -1.32 0.54 -23.67
CA LEU A 179 -0.63 1.52 -24.52
C LEU A 179 -1.10 1.40 -25.98
N PRO A 180 -1.47 2.51 -26.66
CA PRO A 180 -2.07 2.46 -27.99
C PRO A 180 -1.28 1.65 -29.04
N PRO A 181 0.06 1.76 -29.12
CA PRO A 181 0.84 0.97 -30.08
C PRO A 181 0.82 -0.54 -29.82
N ILE A 182 0.51 -0.97 -28.59
CA ILE A 182 0.43 -2.37 -28.18
C ILE A 182 -1.02 -2.85 -28.32
N TYR A 183 -1.97 -2.11 -27.75
CA TYR A 183 -3.39 -2.46 -27.76
C TYR A 183 -3.92 -2.62 -29.20
N SER A 184 -3.52 -1.72 -30.12
CA SER A 184 -3.89 -1.80 -31.54
C SER A 184 -3.41 -3.08 -32.25
N ARG A 185 -2.41 -3.78 -31.70
CA ARG A 185 -1.91 -5.06 -32.23
C ARG A 185 -2.62 -6.28 -31.63
N LEU A 186 -3.43 -6.10 -30.58
CA LEU A 186 -4.29 -7.15 -30.04
C LEU A 186 -5.55 -7.26 -30.89
N THR A 187 -5.40 -7.84 -32.09
CA THR A 187 -6.45 -7.86 -33.12
C THR A 187 -7.56 -8.88 -32.87
N SER A 188 -7.31 -9.89 -32.04
CA SER A 188 -8.30 -10.93 -31.71
C SER A 188 -8.91 -10.69 -30.34
N THR A 189 -10.19 -11.03 -30.17
CA THR A 189 -10.86 -11.01 -28.87
C THR A 189 -10.13 -11.88 -27.85
N ALA A 190 -9.59 -13.03 -28.26
CA ALA A 190 -8.78 -13.88 -27.38
C ALA A 190 -7.51 -13.16 -26.89
N SER A 191 -6.81 -12.43 -27.76
CA SER A 191 -5.62 -11.66 -27.37
C SER A 191 -5.96 -10.49 -26.44
N GLN A 192 -7.07 -9.77 -26.66
CA GLN A 192 -7.51 -8.70 -25.77
C GLN A 192 -7.94 -9.26 -24.40
N ASN A 193 -8.74 -10.33 -24.41
CA ASN A 193 -9.19 -11.01 -23.20
C ASN A 193 -8.01 -11.54 -22.38
N GLY A 194 -7.02 -12.16 -23.02
CA GLY A 194 -5.88 -12.74 -22.31
C GLY A 194 -4.84 -11.72 -21.84
N ALA A 195 -4.51 -10.72 -22.67
CA ALA A 195 -3.41 -9.80 -22.40
C ALA A 195 -3.83 -8.49 -21.74
N TYR A 196 -5.11 -8.11 -21.83
CA TYR A 196 -5.62 -6.84 -21.29
C TYR A 196 -6.70 -7.03 -20.23
N TRP A 197 -7.72 -7.87 -20.45
CA TRP A 197 -8.84 -7.98 -19.49
C TRP A 197 -8.55 -8.93 -18.33
N LEU A 198 -8.06 -10.14 -18.60
CA LEU A 198 -7.78 -11.15 -17.59
C LEU A 198 -6.78 -10.67 -16.50
N PRO A 199 -5.66 -10.00 -16.84
CA PRO A 199 -4.74 -9.54 -15.80
C PRO A 199 -5.35 -8.45 -14.91
N GLN A 200 -6.29 -7.63 -15.40
CA GLN A 200 -7.05 -6.69 -14.55
C GLN A 200 -7.91 -7.42 -13.53
N VAL A 201 -8.58 -8.51 -13.92
CA VAL A 201 -9.40 -9.31 -13.01
C VAL A 201 -8.55 -9.96 -11.92
N ILE A 202 -7.44 -10.60 -12.32
CA ILE A 202 -6.52 -11.24 -11.38
C ILE A 202 -5.90 -10.20 -10.44
N GLY A 203 -5.43 -9.09 -11.01
CA GLY A 203 -4.83 -7.99 -10.26
C GLY A 203 -5.79 -7.36 -9.26
N GLY A 204 -7.01 -7.02 -9.72
CA GLY A 204 -8.08 -6.50 -8.89
C GLY A 204 -8.47 -7.45 -7.76
N THR A 205 -8.49 -8.77 -8.03
CA THR A 205 -8.71 -9.79 -6.99
C THR A 205 -7.62 -9.76 -5.92
N GLY A 206 -6.35 -9.56 -6.31
CA GLY A 206 -5.24 -9.36 -5.39
C GLY A 206 -5.43 -8.13 -4.48
N PHE A 207 -5.96 -7.03 -5.02
CA PHE A 207 -6.29 -5.82 -4.26
C PHE A 207 -7.45 -6.05 -3.28
N ILE A 208 -8.48 -6.79 -3.67
CA ILE A 208 -9.60 -7.19 -2.81
C ILE A 208 -9.09 -8.01 -1.62
N ILE A 209 -8.25 -9.02 -1.89
CA ILE A 209 -7.67 -9.86 -0.84
C ILE A 209 -6.80 -9.00 0.09
N SER A 210 -5.94 -8.14 -0.45
CA SER A 210 -5.10 -7.25 0.33
C SER A 210 -5.92 -6.32 1.24
N GLY A 211 -6.88 -5.58 0.69
CA GLY A 211 -7.74 -4.68 1.45
C GLY A 211 -8.55 -5.41 2.53
N THR A 212 -9.02 -6.62 2.23
CA THR A 212 -9.70 -7.47 3.22
C THR A 212 -8.78 -7.86 4.36
N LEU A 213 -7.55 -8.29 4.07
CA LEU A 213 -6.59 -8.71 5.09
C LEU A 213 -6.17 -7.54 5.99
N PHE A 214 -5.87 -6.37 5.43
CA PHE A 214 -5.59 -5.16 6.22
C PHE A 214 -6.78 -4.71 7.07
N MET A 215 -7.99 -4.80 6.54
CA MET A 215 -9.21 -4.52 7.30
C MET A 215 -9.41 -5.52 8.45
N LEU A 216 -9.10 -6.81 8.23
CA LEU A 216 -9.19 -7.85 9.26
C LEU A 216 -8.12 -7.72 10.34
N GLU A 217 -6.92 -7.30 9.96
CA GLU A 217 -5.79 -7.08 10.89
C GLU A 217 -6.06 -5.95 11.89
N THR A 218 -6.81 -4.94 11.48
CA THR A 218 -7.07 -3.74 12.29
C THR A 218 -8.30 -3.88 13.21
N GLN A 219 -9.06 -4.97 13.11
CA GLN A 219 -10.26 -5.20 13.91
C GLN A 219 -10.13 -6.38 14.88
N GLN A 220 -10.77 -6.28 16.05
CA GLN A 220 -10.67 -7.32 17.08
C GLN A 220 -11.33 -8.64 16.71
N LYS A 221 -12.41 -8.58 15.92
CA LYS A 221 -13.15 -9.72 15.44
C LYS A 221 -13.56 -9.44 14.01
N TRP A 222 -13.55 -10.47 13.17
CA TRP A 222 -13.86 -10.36 11.74
C TRP A 222 -15.24 -9.74 11.43
N TYR A 223 -16.20 -9.83 12.36
CA TYR A 223 -17.56 -9.31 12.22
C TYR A 223 -17.80 -7.96 12.94
N LEU A 224 -16.81 -7.39 13.61
CA LEU A 224 -16.93 -6.12 14.34
C LEU A 224 -16.03 -5.05 13.71
N PRO A 225 -16.57 -4.22 12.80
CA PRO A 225 -15.83 -3.13 12.18
C PRO A 225 -15.16 -2.20 13.19
N ALA A 226 -13.92 -1.80 12.91
CA ALA A 226 -13.15 -0.91 13.76
C ALA A 226 -13.24 0.55 13.28
N TRP A 227 -14.44 1.15 13.34
CA TRP A 227 -14.75 2.48 12.79
C TRP A 227 -13.86 3.65 13.24
N LYS A 228 -13.16 3.50 14.37
CA LYS A 228 -12.28 4.53 14.95
C LYS A 228 -10.80 4.35 14.59
N VAL A 229 -10.45 3.31 13.84
CA VAL A 229 -9.06 2.98 13.48
C VAL A 229 -8.82 3.42 12.04
N LEU A 230 -7.79 4.24 11.81
CA LEU A 230 -7.44 4.74 10.47
C LEU A 230 -7.08 3.59 9.53
N GLY A 231 -6.19 2.68 9.95
CA GLY A 231 -5.87 1.44 9.24
C GLY A 231 -7.08 0.62 8.76
N TRP A 232 -8.19 0.61 9.52
CA TRP A 232 -9.41 -0.08 9.10
C TRP A 232 -10.06 0.58 7.89
N HIS A 233 -10.12 1.93 7.89
CA HIS A 233 -10.63 2.69 6.74
C HIS A 233 -9.74 2.56 5.52
N ILE A 234 -8.41 2.55 5.70
CA ILE A 234 -7.46 2.32 4.59
C ILE A 234 -7.77 0.97 3.92
N GLY A 235 -7.86 -0.12 4.70
CA GLY A 235 -8.20 -1.44 4.19
C GLY A 235 -9.59 -1.49 3.54
N ALA A 236 -10.60 -0.86 4.15
CA ALA A 236 -11.97 -0.83 3.64
C ALA A 236 -12.09 -0.09 2.31
N TRP A 237 -11.49 1.09 2.17
CA TRP A 237 -11.52 1.86 0.94
C TRP A 237 -10.71 1.19 -0.18
N ASN A 238 -9.57 0.57 0.14
CA ASN A 238 -8.80 -0.21 -0.82
C ASN A 238 -9.53 -1.48 -1.26
N LEU A 239 -10.27 -2.14 -0.37
CA LEU A 239 -11.15 -3.26 -0.71
C LEU A 239 -12.21 -2.83 -1.72
N VAL A 240 -12.92 -1.74 -1.42
CA VAL A 240 -13.95 -1.20 -2.33
C VAL A 240 -13.31 -0.81 -3.67
N GLY A 241 -12.18 -0.09 -3.66
CA GLY A 241 -11.41 0.23 -4.86
C GLY A 241 -11.05 -1.01 -5.70
N GLY A 242 -10.56 -2.07 -5.05
CA GLY A 242 -10.25 -3.35 -5.69
C GLY A 242 -11.47 -4.01 -6.35
N ILE A 243 -12.66 -3.90 -5.74
CA ILE A 243 -13.92 -4.37 -6.36
C ILE A 243 -14.20 -3.61 -7.66
N GLY A 244 -14.02 -2.29 -7.68
CA GLY A 244 -14.25 -1.47 -8.87
C GLY A 244 -13.36 -1.86 -10.04
N PHE A 245 -12.05 -2.00 -9.78
CA PHE A 245 -11.08 -2.41 -10.79
C PHE A 245 -11.28 -3.86 -11.27
N THR A 246 -11.68 -4.77 -10.36
CA THR A 246 -12.05 -6.14 -10.75
C THR A 246 -13.28 -6.15 -11.64
N LEU A 247 -14.31 -5.35 -11.29
CA LEU A 247 -15.55 -5.26 -12.06
C LEU A 247 -15.30 -4.68 -13.46
N CYS A 248 -14.43 -3.68 -13.58
CA CYS A 248 -13.98 -3.16 -14.88
C CYS A 248 -13.38 -4.27 -15.74
N GLY A 249 -12.44 -5.04 -15.19
CA GLY A 249 -11.84 -6.18 -15.90
C GLY A 249 -12.86 -7.25 -16.31
N VAL A 250 -13.80 -7.60 -15.42
CA VAL A 250 -14.83 -8.62 -15.67
C VAL A 250 -15.79 -8.18 -16.78
N LEU A 251 -16.26 -6.94 -16.74
CA LEU A 251 -17.17 -6.38 -17.75
C LEU A 251 -16.46 -6.19 -19.10
N GLY A 252 -15.14 -5.99 -19.10
CA GLY A 252 -14.33 -5.89 -20.29
C GLY A 252 -14.40 -7.10 -21.23
N PHE A 253 -14.61 -8.32 -20.70
CA PHE A 253 -14.85 -9.51 -21.54
C PHE A 253 -16.10 -9.40 -22.41
N ALA A 254 -17.05 -8.53 -22.04
CA ALA A 254 -18.27 -8.24 -22.75
C ALA A 254 -18.27 -6.83 -23.37
N ALA A 255 -17.10 -6.25 -23.66
CA ALA A 255 -16.96 -4.89 -24.20
C ALA A 255 -17.67 -4.65 -25.55
N ALA A 256 -18.14 -5.70 -26.25
CA ALA A 256 -19.04 -5.56 -27.40
C ALA A 256 -20.42 -4.97 -27.02
N ASN A 257 -20.80 -5.04 -25.74
CA ASN A 257 -22.00 -4.42 -25.20
C ASN A 257 -21.65 -3.04 -24.63
N SER A 258 -22.25 -1.98 -25.17
CA SER A 258 -22.02 -0.60 -24.74
C SER A 258 -22.36 -0.37 -23.26
N GLY A 259 -23.35 -1.08 -22.71
CA GLY A 259 -23.67 -1.05 -21.29
C GLY A 259 -22.54 -1.62 -20.41
N CYS A 260 -21.87 -2.67 -20.87
CA CYS A 260 -20.70 -3.23 -20.16
C CYS A 260 -19.50 -2.27 -20.21
N VAL A 261 -19.29 -1.59 -21.34
CA VAL A 261 -18.25 -0.55 -21.45
C VAL A 261 -18.54 0.60 -20.48
N TYR A 262 -19.76 1.13 -20.47
CA TYR A 262 -20.15 2.20 -19.56
C TYR A 262 -19.99 1.80 -18.08
N GLN A 263 -20.54 0.64 -17.69
CA GLN A 263 -20.47 0.17 -16.31
C GLN A 263 -19.03 -0.18 -15.89
N GLY A 264 -18.21 -0.68 -16.81
CA GLY A 264 -16.79 -0.94 -16.57
C GLY A 264 -16.01 0.36 -16.32
N SER A 265 -16.18 1.37 -17.18
CA SER A 265 -15.56 2.68 -17.00
C SER A 265 -16.05 3.39 -15.73
N LEU A 266 -17.35 3.29 -15.41
CA LEU A 266 -17.91 3.81 -14.16
C LEU A 266 -17.33 3.09 -12.94
N ALA A 267 -17.09 1.78 -13.04
CA ALA A 267 -16.44 1.00 -11.98
C ALA A 267 -15.00 1.44 -11.72
N THR A 268 -14.24 1.73 -12.78
CA THR A 268 -12.92 2.37 -12.66
C THR A 268 -13.04 3.74 -11.99
N PHE A 269 -14.07 4.53 -12.32
CA PHE A 269 -14.28 5.85 -11.74
C PHE A 269 -14.45 5.84 -10.23
N TRP A 270 -15.48 5.18 -9.71
CA TRP A 270 -15.67 5.15 -8.26
C TRP A 270 -14.56 4.35 -7.56
N GLY A 271 -14.02 3.30 -8.20
CA GLY A 271 -12.90 2.52 -7.65
C GLY A 271 -11.64 3.35 -7.45
N SER A 272 -11.33 4.24 -8.40
CA SER A 272 -10.18 5.16 -8.32
C SER A 272 -10.33 6.16 -7.18
N TRP A 273 -11.54 6.71 -6.98
CA TRP A 273 -11.84 7.58 -5.83
C TRP A 273 -11.70 6.85 -4.49
N CYS A 274 -12.13 5.59 -4.40
CA CYS A 274 -11.95 4.80 -3.20
C CYS A 274 -10.46 4.57 -2.88
N PHE A 275 -9.64 4.19 -3.87
CA PHE A 275 -8.19 4.11 -3.68
C PHE A 275 -7.56 5.45 -3.28
N LEU A 276 -8.08 6.58 -3.78
CA LEU A 276 -7.59 7.91 -3.38
C LEU A 276 -7.94 8.23 -1.93
N ILE A 277 -9.17 7.93 -1.49
CA ILE A 277 -9.57 8.13 -0.09
C ILE A 277 -8.70 7.26 0.83
N GLY A 278 -8.53 5.98 0.49
CA GLY A 278 -7.67 5.06 1.25
C GLY A 278 -6.24 5.55 1.37
N SER A 279 -5.62 5.99 0.26
CA SER A 279 -4.23 6.45 0.27
C SER A 279 -4.04 7.81 0.95
N VAL A 280 -5.02 8.73 0.89
CA VAL A 280 -4.98 9.98 1.66
C VAL A 280 -5.07 9.72 3.17
N ILE A 281 -5.89 8.76 3.61
CA ILE A 281 -5.94 8.35 5.02
C ILE A 281 -4.61 7.72 5.42
N GLN A 282 -4.02 6.87 4.57
CA GLN A 282 -2.70 6.29 4.80
C GLN A 282 -1.61 7.34 4.90
N TRP A 283 -1.69 8.38 4.06
CA TRP A 283 -0.75 9.51 4.12
C TRP A 283 -0.91 10.28 5.42
N TYR A 284 -2.14 10.59 5.83
CA TYR A 284 -2.40 11.21 7.13
C TYR A 284 -1.86 10.37 8.28
N GLU A 285 -2.07 9.05 8.28
CA GLU A 285 -1.57 8.13 9.31
C GLU A 285 -0.03 8.12 9.36
N SER A 286 0.64 8.12 8.21
CA SER A 286 2.11 8.17 8.13
C SER A 286 2.74 9.44 8.71
N LEU A 287 1.97 10.53 8.83
CA LEU A 287 2.44 11.79 9.41
C LEU A 287 2.32 11.81 10.95
N ASP A 288 1.45 10.97 11.52
CA ASP A 288 1.19 10.91 12.96
C ASP A 288 2.04 9.83 13.67
N LYS A 289 3.37 9.92 13.49
CA LYS A 289 4.33 9.00 14.13
C LYS A 289 4.73 9.41 15.56
N HIS A 290 4.54 10.68 15.91
CA HIS A 290 4.88 11.22 17.23
C HIS A 290 3.73 12.08 17.77
N PRO A 291 2.64 11.49 18.29
CA PRO A 291 1.68 12.27 19.04
C PRO A 291 2.40 12.82 20.29
N VAL A 292 2.47 14.14 20.38
CA VAL A 292 2.86 14.80 21.62
C VAL A 292 1.66 14.67 22.54
N ASP A 293 1.71 13.71 23.47
CA ASP A 293 0.73 13.64 24.55
C ASP A 293 0.86 14.93 25.37
N VAL A 294 -0.07 15.85 25.19
CA VAL A 294 -0.27 16.95 26.12
C VAL A 294 -1.13 16.39 27.24
N GLU A 295 -0.51 16.00 28.36
CA GLU A 295 -1.27 15.74 29.58
C GLU A 295 -2.06 17.01 29.93
N GLU A 296 -3.36 16.86 30.22
CA GLU A 296 -4.25 17.96 30.59
C GLU A 296 -3.87 18.67 31.90
N ASP A 297 -2.78 18.28 32.57
CA ASP A 297 -2.33 18.83 33.84
C ASP A 297 -0.84 19.22 33.84
N GLY A 298 -0.42 20.12 32.94
CA GLY A 298 0.65 21.13 33.18
C GLY A 298 1.96 20.74 33.91
N GLY A 299 2.38 19.48 33.94
CA GLY A 299 3.49 18.98 34.74
C GLY A 299 4.80 18.93 33.96
N ARG A 300 5.82 19.65 34.44
CA ARG A 300 7.18 19.56 33.88
C ARG A 300 7.75 18.15 34.06
N VAL A 301 8.35 17.63 32.99
CA VAL A 301 9.14 16.39 32.97
C VAL A 301 10.25 16.48 34.02
N SER A 302 10.13 15.72 35.11
CA SER A 302 11.26 15.33 35.95
C SER A 302 11.44 13.83 35.83
N ASP A 303 12.64 13.40 35.46
CA ASP A 303 13.06 12.01 35.35
C ASP A 303 12.58 11.14 36.53
N THR A 304 11.49 10.40 36.35
CA THR A 304 11.06 9.39 37.32
C THR A 304 11.58 8.04 36.88
N LYS A 305 12.65 7.61 37.54
CA LYS A 305 13.08 6.21 37.64
C LYS A 305 11.90 5.33 38.09
N PRO A 306 11.77 4.08 37.61
CA PRO A 306 10.72 3.19 38.08
C PRO A 306 11.02 2.78 39.54
N VAL A 307 10.05 3.01 40.42
CA VAL A 307 10.05 2.47 41.79
C VAL A 307 9.44 1.07 41.76
N ALA A 308 10.18 0.17 42.42
CA ALA A 308 9.95 -1.22 42.84
C ALA A 308 8.59 -1.88 42.58
#